data_AF-A0A943DFC8-F1
#
_entry.id   AF-A0A943DFC8-F1
#
_cell.length_a   1.000
_cell.length_b   1.000
_cell.length_c   1.000
_cell.angle_alpha   90.00
_cell.angle_beta   90.00
_cell.angle_gamma   90.00
#
_symmetry.space_group_name_H-M   'P 1'
#
loop_
_entity.id
_entity.type
_entity.pdbx_description
1 polymer ?
#
loop_
_entity_poly.entity_id
_entity_poly.type
_entity_poly.pdbx_seq_one_letter_code
_entity_poly.pdbx_strand_id
1 'polypeptide(L)'
;MTKDIDFVWPLLQQHQGETFYTAKGLPFTYTIRGGELFVDRRSKSITISTVANALEKIVALEMDGIPITGPKKIGCYGASYLYPVLLALGIFTIPDSSQNVNVI
;
A
#
# COMPACT_ATOMS: atom_id res chain seq x y z
N MET A 1 13.67 -3.61 8.53
CA MET A 1 12.96 -2.52 9.22
C MET A 1 12.21 -1.57 8.27
N THR A 2 12.12 -1.80 6.95
CA THR A 2 11.43 -0.88 6.02
C THR A 2 9.90 -0.93 6.08
N LYS A 3 9.33 -1.92 6.78
CA LYS A 3 7.88 -2.14 6.93
C LYS A 3 7.39 -1.89 8.36
N ASP A 4 8.20 -1.23 9.19
CA ASP A 4 7.79 -0.80 10.53
C ASP A 4 6.87 0.42 10.44
N ILE A 5 5.82 0.48 11.26
CA ILE A 5 4.90 1.62 11.28
C ILE A 5 5.60 2.93 11.66
N ASP A 6 6.61 2.87 12.52
CA ASP A 6 7.39 4.03 12.94
C ASP A 6 8.23 4.61 11.79
N PHE A 7 8.49 3.81 10.76
CA PHE A 7 9.14 4.25 9.53
C PHE A 7 8.13 4.64 8.44
N VAL A 8 7.09 3.82 8.24
CA VAL A 8 6.14 3.98 7.14
C VAL A 8 5.20 5.16 7.37
N TRP A 9 4.77 5.42 8.61
CA TRP A 9 3.84 6.53 8.86
C TRP A 9 4.46 7.91 8.57
N PRO A 10 5.68 8.23 9.02
CA PRO A 10 6.37 9.46 8.60
C PRO A 10 6.56 9.55 7.08
N LEU A 11 6.85 8.44 6.40
CA LEU A 11 6.97 8.42 4.95
C LEU A 11 5.63 8.76 4.27
N LEU A 12 4.52 8.20 4.76
CA LEU A 12 3.19 8.57 4.28
C LEU A 12 2.90 10.06 4.53
N GLN A 13 3.33 10.62 5.66
CA GLN A 13 3.18 12.06 5.92
C GLN A 13 4.00 12.93 4.97
N GLN A 14 5.20 12.49 4.60
CA GLN A 14 6.07 13.21 3.65
C GLN A 14 5.44 13.29 2.25
N HIS A 15 4.77 12.22 1.80
CA HIS A 15 4.21 12.10 0.46
C HIS A 15 2.72 12.48 0.35
N GLN A 16 2.14 13.07 1.41
CA GLN A 16 0.77 13.56 1.34
C GLN A 16 0.62 14.69 0.30
N GLY A 17 -0.55 14.77 -0.35
CA GLY A 17 -0.80 15.72 -1.44
C GLY A 17 -0.21 15.33 -2.79
N GLU A 18 0.65 14.32 -2.87
CA GLU A 18 1.08 13.74 -4.15
C GLU A 18 -0.04 12.95 -4.82
N THR A 19 0.01 12.85 -6.16
CA THR A 19 -0.98 12.09 -6.93
C THR A 19 -0.55 10.63 -7.04
N PHE A 20 -1.42 9.75 -6.53
CA PHE A 20 -1.31 8.31 -6.69
C PHE A 20 -2.46 7.80 -7.56
N TYR A 21 -2.32 6.57 -8.06
CA TYR A 21 -3.31 5.97 -8.96
C TYR A 21 -3.82 4.66 -8.37
N THR A 22 -5.14 4.50 -8.33
CA THR A 22 -5.74 3.20 -8.01
C THR A 22 -5.35 2.16 -9.06
N ALA A 23 -5.51 0.87 -8.75
CA ALA A 23 -5.26 -0.22 -9.72
C ALA A 23 -6.07 -0.09 -11.04
N LYS A 24 -7.12 0.73 -11.06
CA LYS A 24 -7.92 1.05 -12.27
C LYS A 24 -7.45 2.33 -13.00
N GLY A 25 -6.29 2.88 -12.65
CA GLY A 25 -5.73 4.09 -13.28
C GLY A 25 -6.39 5.39 -12.85
N LEU A 26 -7.18 5.39 -11.77
CA LEU A 26 -7.91 6.57 -11.35
C LEU A 26 -7.08 7.38 -10.32
N PRO A 27 -6.82 8.68 -10.55
CA PRO A 27 -5.97 9.50 -9.69
C PRO A 27 -6.66 9.82 -8.37
N PHE A 28 -5.87 9.95 -7.31
CA PHE A 28 -6.29 10.42 -5.99
C PHE A 28 -5.10 11.03 -5.26
N THR A 29 -5.39 11.89 -4.28
CA THR A 29 -4.44 12.36 -3.27
C THR A 29 -4.94 11.98 -1.88
N TYR A 30 -4.09 12.18 -0.86
CA TYR A 30 -4.52 12.06 0.53
C TYR A 30 -3.89 13.12 1.41
N THR A 31 -4.49 13.34 2.58
CA THR A 31 -3.96 14.16 3.68
C THR A 31 -3.94 13.35 4.96
N ILE A 32 -3.00 13.63 5.87
CA ILE A 32 -2.96 12.98 7.19
C ILE A 32 -3.31 14.01 8.27
N ARG A 33 -4.23 13.64 9.18
CA ARG A 33 -4.61 14.47 10.34
C ARG A 33 -4.56 13.59 11.59
N GLY A 34 -3.62 13.88 12.48
CA GLY A 34 -3.35 13.00 13.63
C GLY A 34 -2.96 11.60 13.16
N GLY A 35 -3.65 10.58 13.65
CA GLY A 35 -3.43 9.17 13.33
C GLY A 35 -4.28 8.63 12.17
N GLU A 36 -4.77 9.47 11.27
CA GLU A 36 -5.68 9.05 10.20
C GLU A 36 -5.38 9.71 8.85
N LEU A 37 -5.36 8.90 7.80
CA LEU A 37 -5.18 9.28 6.40
C LEU A 37 -6.55 9.42 5.72
N PHE A 38 -6.80 10.55 5.07
CA PHE A 38 -8.04 10.87 4.38
C PHE A 38 -7.81 10.98 2.88
N VAL A 39 -8.54 10.19 2.09
CA VAL A 39 -8.44 10.17 0.62
C VAL A 39 -9.44 11.18 0.03
N ASP A 40 -9.03 11.93 -1.00
CA ASP A 40 -9.85 13.00 -1.62
C ASP A 40 -11.01 12.48 -2.49
N ARG A 41 -10.87 11.26 -3.02
CA ARG A 41 -11.74 10.74 -4.07
C ARG A 41 -13.08 10.19 -3.59
N ARG A 42 -13.16 9.83 -2.30
CA ARG A 42 -14.36 9.30 -1.62
C ARG A 42 -14.25 9.60 -0.13
N SER A 43 -15.36 9.62 0.60
CA SER A 43 -15.39 9.65 2.07
C SER A 43 -14.79 8.37 2.66
N LYS A 44 -13.47 8.21 2.54
CA LYS A 44 -12.67 7.06 2.95
C LYS A 44 -11.46 7.56 3.72
N SER A 45 -11.24 6.94 4.86
CA SER A 45 -10.10 7.19 5.71
C SER A 45 -9.47 5.86 6.16
N ILE A 46 -8.21 5.93 6.55
CA ILE A 46 -7.38 4.79 6.95
C ILE A 46 -6.59 5.20 8.19
N THR A 47 -6.82 4.52 9.31
CA THR A 47 -6.13 4.82 10.57
C THR A 47 -4.71 4.27 10.57
N ILE A 48 -3.82 4.83 11.39
CA ILE A 48 -2.45 4.35 11.59
C ILE A 48 -2.43 2.87 12.01
N SER A 49 -3.35 2.44 12.88
CA SER A 49 -3.49 1.03 13.25
C SER A 49 -3.88 0.14 12.07
N THR A 50 -4.72 0.65 11.16
CA THR A 50 -5.06 -0.08 9.92
C THR A 50 -3.84 -0.22 9.01
N VAL A 51 -2.99 0.81 8.93
CA VAL A 51 -1.73 0.75 8.19
C VAL A 51 -0.78 -0.27 8.84
N ALA A 52 -0.61 -0.23 10.16
CA ALA A 52 0.23 -1.18 10.90
C ALA A 52 -0.19 -2.64 10.61
N ASN A 53 -1.48 -2.96 10.73
CA ASN A 53 -2.01 -4.29 10.43
C ASN A 53 -1.77 -4.70 8.97
N ALA A 54 -1.85 -3.75 8.03
CA ALA A 54 -1.55 -4.02 6.62
C ALA A 54 -0.07 -4.34 6.41
N LEU A 55 0.84 -3.65 7.12
CA LEU A 55 2.29 -3.91 7.07
C LEU A 55 2.63 -5.28 7.66
N GLU A 56 2.06 -5.65 8.81
CA GLU A 56 2.21 -6.99 9.39
C GLU A 56 1.76 -8.08 8.43
N LYS A 57 0.62 -7.86 7.76
CA LYS A 57 0.11 -8.81 6.76
C LYS A 57 1.01 -8.92 5.54
N ILE A 58 1.58 -7.81 5.07
CA ILE A 58 2.57 -7.81 3.98
C ILE A 58 3.79 -8.66 4.39
N VAL A 59 4.32 -8.46 5.60
CA VAL A 59 5.48 -9.23 6.11
C VAL A 59 5.15 -10.72 6.15
N ALA A 60 3.99 -11.11 6.68
CA ALA A 60 3.58 -12.50 6.73
C ALA A 60 3.47 -13.13 5.33
N LEU A 61 2.88 -12.42 4.37
CA LEU A 61 2.77 -12.90 2.98
C LEU A 61 4.14 -13.09 2.33
N GLU A 62 5.10 -12.17 2.57
CA GLU A 62 6.46 -12.31 2.06
C GLU A 62 7.19 -13.51 2.68
N MET A 63 7.05 -13.74 3.99
CA MET A 63 7.64 -14.89 4.69
C MET A 63 7.11 -16.23 4.17
N ASP A 64 5.81 -16.27 3.84
CA ASP A 64 5.16 -17.46 3.28
C ASP A 64 5.40 -17.63 1.77
N GLY A 65 6.14 -16.71 1.13
CA GLY A 65 6.38 -16.71 -0.31
C GLY A 65 5.11 -16.48 -1.14
N ILE A 66 4.09 -15.85 -0.56
CA ILE A 66 2.78 -15.60 -1.20
C ILE A 66 2.81 -14.27 -1.95
N PRO A 67 2.58 -14.25 -3.28
CA PRO A 67 2.53 -13.02 -4.06
C PRO A 67 1.44 -12.03 -3.62
N ILE A 68 1.84 -10.76 -3.42
CA ILE A 68 0.93 -9.66 -3.07
C ILE A 68 0.39 -9.00 -4.34
N THR A 69 -0.41 -9.74 -5.10
CA THR A 69 -0.87 -9.37 -6.46
C THR A 69 -1.92 -8.26 -6.53
N GLY A 70 -2.40 -7.74 -5.40
CA GLY A 70 -3.32 -6.62 -5.42
C GLY A 70 -3.88 -6.22 -4.05
N PRO A 71 -4.71 -5.15 -4.02
CA PRO A 71 -5.24 -4.57 -2.79
C PRO A 71 -5.95 -5.55 -1.86
N LYS A 72 -6.64 -6.55 -2.41
CA LYS A 72 -7.36 -7.54 -1.60
C LYS A 72 -6.43 -8.39 -0.72
N LYS A 73 -5.15 -8.52 -1.09
CA LYS A 73 -4.19 -9.33 -0.31
C LYS A 73 -3.81 -8.68 1.02
N ILE A 74 -3.65 -7.36 1.05
CA ILE A 74 -3.38 -6.64 2.30
C ILE A 74 -4.63 -6.48 3.19
N GLY A 75 -5.83 -6.74 2.63
CA GLY A 75 -7.03 -7.10 3.39
C GLY A 75 -7.60 -6.04 4.34
N CYS A 76 -7.27 -4.77 4.15
CA CYS A 76 -7.74 -3.68 5.02
C CYS A 76 -8.85 -2.85 4.38
N TYR A 77 -9.62 -2.13 5.20
CA TYR A 77 -10.49 -1.07 4.69
C TYR A 77 -9.64 0.02 4.02
N GLY A 78 -10.08 0.51 2.86
CA GLY A 78 -9.30 1.48 2.08
C GLY A 78 -8.09 0.88 1.34
N ALA A 79 -7.91 -0.44 1.32
CA ALA A 79 -6.79 -1.10 0.64
C ALA A 79 -6.63 -0.68 -0.83
N SER A 80 -7.73 -0.33 -1.52
CA SER A 80 -7.68 0.17 -2.90
C SER A 80 -6.87 1.45 -3.09
N TYR A 81 -6.61 2.18 -2.00
CA TYR A 81 -5.80 3.40 -1.96
C TYR A 81 -4.48 3.17 -1.24
N LEU A 82 -4.46 2.42 -0.13
CA LEU A 82 -3.21 2.15 0.60
C LEU A 82 -2.24 1.30 -0.21
N TYR A 83 -2.73 0.26 -0.89
CA TYR A 83 -1.90 -0.64 -1.70
C TYR A 83 -1.03 0.07 -2.74
N PRO A 84 -1.59 0.91 -3.65
CA PRO A 84 -0.77 1.59 -4.64
C PRO A 84 0.18 2.62 -4.03
N VAL A 85 -0.15 3.25 -2.90
CA VAL A 85 0.78 4.16 -2.19
C VAL A 85 1.97 3.38 -1.66
N LEU A 86 1.74 2.31 -0.90
CA LEU A 86 2.82 1.48 -0.35
C LEU A 86 3.70 0.87 -1.45
N LEU A 87 3.10 0.45 -2.57
CA LEU A 87 3.84 -0.04 -3.73
C LEU A 87 4.71 1.05 -4.36
N ALA A 88 4.15 2.24 -4.59
CA ALA A 88 4.88 3.38 -5.17
C ALA A 88 6.03 3.86 -4.28
N LEU A 89 5.87 3.76 -2.96
CA LEU A 89 6.89 4.09 -1.97
C LEU A 89 7.91 2.95 -1.74
N GLY A 90 7.83 1.84 -2.49
CA GLY A 90 8.78 0.73 -2.42
C GLY A 90 8.73 -0.07 -1.12
N ILE A 91 7.60 -0.01 -0.39
CA ILE A 91 7.44 -0.77 0.86
C ILE A 91 7.43 -2.28 0.59
N PHE A 92 6.84 -2.70 -0.53
CA PHE A 92 6.88 -4.06 -1.06
C PHE A 92 6.94 -4.01 -2.58
N THR A 93 7.24 -5.14 -3.21
CA THR A 93 7.30 -5.30 -4.67
C THR A 93 6.29 -6.33 -5.15
N ILE A 94 5.78 -6.16 -6.36
CA ILE A 94 5.07 -7.23 -7.07
C ILE A 94 6.08 -8.10 -7.82
N PRO A 95 5.86 -9.43 -7.90
CA PRO A 95 6.69 -10.28 -8.76
C PRO A 95 6.63 -9.77 -10.20
N ASP A 96 7.78 -9.82 -10.86
CA ASP A 96 7.93 -9.37 -12.23
C ASP A 96 7.01 -10.19 -13.15
N SER A 97 6.07 -9.53 -13.83
CA SER A 97 5.15 -10.17 -14.78
C SER A 97 5.86 -10.71 -16.05
N SER A 98 7.19 -10.52 -16.13
CA SER A 98 8.02 -10.70 -17.31
C SER A 98 8.67 -12.10 -17.44
N GLN A 99 8.36 -13.06 -16.55
CA GLN A 99 8.88 -14.42 -16.63
C GLN A 99 7.85 -15.40 -17.21
N ASN A 100 7.45 -15.18 -18.47
CA ASN A 100 6.98 -16.25 -19.37
C ASN A 100 8.10 -16.55 -20.37
N VAL A 101 9.22 -17.08 -19.89
CA VAL A 101 10.19 -17.73 -20.78
C VAL A 101 9.71 -19.16 -20.97
N ASN A 102 9.08 -19.40 -22.13
CA ASN A 102 8.93 -20.74 -22.68
C ASN A 102 10.32 -21.37 -22.71
N VAL A 103 10.58 -22.31 -21.81
CA VAL A 103 11.66 -23.27 -22.00
C VAL A 103 11.07 -24.39 -22.83
N ILE A 104 11.37 -24.32 -24.12
CA ILE A 104 11.28 -25.39 -25.13
C ILE A 104 11.87 -26.70 -24.63
#